data_AF-A0A7K2JHJ8-F1
#
_entry.id   AF-A0A7K2JHJ8-F1
#
_cell.length_a   1.000
_cell.length_b   1.000
_cell.length_c   1.000
_cell.angle_alpha   90.00
_cell.angle_beta   90.00
_cell.angle_gamma   90.00
#
_symmetry.space_group_name_H-M   'P 1'
#
loop_
_entity.id
_entity.type
_entity.pdbx_description
1 polymer ?
#
loop_
_entity_poly.entity_id
_entity_poly.type
_entity_poly.pdbx_seq_one_letter_code
_entity_poly.pdbx_strand_id
1 'polypeptide(L)'
;AGVMKMVLAMQHGLLPQTLHVDEPSTQVEWSAGAVELLTDAMPWPEGDEPRRAGVSAFGVSGTNAHVILEQAPADEEEPPAASEPPVVVPWVVS
;
A
#
# COMPACT_ATOMS: atom_id res chain seq x y z
N ALA A 1 -1.71 -10.70 -5.81
CA ALA A 1 -2.44 -9.42 -5.84
C ALA A 1 -2.26 -8.58 -4.57
N GLY A 2 -2.25 -9.16 -3.36
CA GLY A 2 -2.18 -8.39 -2.10
C GLY A 2 -1.00 -7.41 -1.98
N VAL A 3 0.20 -7.82 -2.40
CA VAL A 3 1.39 -6.92 -2.41
C VAL A 3 1.14 -5.69 -3.29
N MET A 4 0.63 -5.87 -4.50
CA MET A 4 0.33 -4.77 -5.42
C MET A 4 -0.73 -3.81 -4.86
N LYS A 5 -1.79 -4.34 -4.22
CA LYS A 5 -2.80 -3.51 -3.52
C LYS A 5 -2.12 -2.57 -2.53
N MET A 6 -1.23 -3.11 -1.70
CA MET A 6 -0.61 -2.32 -0.64
C MET A 6 0.46 -1.35 -1.15
N VAL A 7 1.23 -1.73 -2.18
CA VAL A 7 2.18 -0.81 -2.83
C VAL A 7 1.45 0.39 -3.43
N LEU A 8 0.35 0.16 -4.15
CA LEU A 8 -0.46 1.25 -4.71
C LEU A 8 -1.13 2.09 -3.61
N ALA A 9 -1.61 1.46 -2.54
CA ALA A 9 -2.18 2.18 -1.39
C ALA A 9 -1.16 3.12 -0.74
N MET A 10 0.11 2.69 -0.61
CA MET A 10 1.20 3.53 -0.08
C MET A 10 1.55 4.67 -1.04
N GLN A 11 1.66 4.41 -2.34
CA GLN A 11 1.96 5.42 -3.36
C GLN A 11 0.88 6.51 -3.42
N HIS A 12 -0.39 6.13 -3.27
CA HIS A 12 -1.52 7.06 -3.34
C HIS A 12 -1.96 7.62 -1.98
N GLY A 13 -1.34 7.17 -0.88
CA GLY A 13 -1.74 7.59 0.47
C GLY A 13 -3.20 7.29 0.80
N LEU A 14 -3.75 6.19 0.29
CA LEU A 14 -5.16 5.84 0.42
C LEU A 14 -5.30 4.34 0.70
N LEU A 15 -6.02 3.99 1.77
CA LEU A 15 -6.45 2.64 2.06
C LEU A 15 -7.74 2.35 1.28
N PRO A 16 -7.73 1.43 0.29
CA PRO A 16 -8.93 1.12 -0.48
C PRO A 16 -9.90 0.23 0.31
N GLN A 17 -11.20 0.47 0.12
CA GLN A 17 -12.27 -0.33 0.72
C GLN A 17 -12.18 -1.82 0.37
N THR A 18 -12.71 -2.63 1.27
CA THR A 18 -12.98 -4.06 1.07
C THR A 18 -14.43 -4.21 0.64
N LEU A 19 -14.63 -4.80 -0.55
CA LEU A 19 -15.96 -4.97 -1.12
C LEU A 19 -16.70 -6.16 -0.50
N HIS A 20 -18.02 -6.17 -0.65
CA HIS A 20 -18.93 -7.24 -0.19
C HIS A 20 -18.93 -7.44 1.33
N VAL A 21 -18.74 -6.36 2.08
CA VAL A 21 -18.89 -6.30 3.53
C VAL A 21 -20.18 -5.56 3.85
N ASP A 22 -21.33 -6.20 3.61
CA ASP A 22 -22.63 -5.62 4.01
C ASP A 22 -22.81 -5.69 5.54
N GLU A 23 -22.38 -6.80 6.14
CA GLU A 23 -22.30 -7.02 7.59
C GLU A 23 -21.04 -7.84 7.89
N PRO A 24 -20.24 -7.49 8.92
CA PRO A 24 -19.10 -8.31 9.35
C PRO A 24 -19.55 -9.72 9.75
N SER A 25 -18.73 -10.73 9.45
CA SER A 25 -19.08 -12.12 9.81
C SER A 25 -19.27 -12.29 11.33
N THR A 26 -20.35 -12.96 11.72
CA THR A 26 -20.66 -13.32 13.13
C THR A 26 -19.76 -14.42 13.69
N GLN A 27 -18.90 -15.02 12.87
CA GLN A 27 -17.95 -16.07 13.27
C GLN A 27 -16.64 -15.49 13.82
N VAL A 28 -16.48 -14.17 13.75
CA VAL A 28 -15.32 -13.43 14.25
C VAL A 28 -15.78 -12.48 15.35
N GLU A 29 -15.11 -12.52 16.50
CA GLU A 29 -15.37 -11.58 17.59
C GLU A 29 -14.59 -10.28 17.35
N TRP A 30 -15.19 -9.34 16.64
CA TRP A 30 -14.54 -8.09 16.21
C TRP A 30 -14.26 -7.14 17.39
N SER A 31 -15.07 -7.16 18.44
CA SER A 31 -14.94 -6.22 19.56
C SER A 31 -13.74 -6.50 20.48
N ALA A 32 -13.19 -7.72 20.42
CA ALA A 32 -12.10 -8.15 21.28
C ALA A 32 -10.71 -7.73 20.77
N GLY A 33 -10.60 -7.24 19.53
CA GLY A 33 -9.33 -7.00 18.84
C GLY A 33 -9.06 -5.53 18.50
N ALA A 34 -7.84 -5.27 18.06
CA ALA A 34 -7.42 -3.98 17.51
C ALA A 34 -7.52 -3.95 15.96
N VAL A 35 -8.45 -4.71 15.39
CA VAL A 35 -8.60 -4.88 13.94
C VAL A 35 -9.98 -4.41 13.53
N GLU A 36 -10.03 -3.60 12.47
CA GLU A 36 -11.26 -3.07 11.88
C GLU A 36 -11.28 -3.37 10.38
N LEU A 37 -12.50 -3.56 9.84
CA LEU A 37 -12.69 -3.73 8.40
C LEU A 37 -12.74 -2.36 7.72
N LEU A 38 -11.98 -2.23 6.62
CA LEU A 38 -12.07 -1.05 5.75
C LEU A 38 -13.33 -1.15 4.88
N THR A 39 -14.50 -0.78 5.41
CA THR A 39 -15.77 -0.74 4.65
C THR A 39 -15.81 0.42 3.66
N ASP A 40 -15.04 1.47 3.93
CA ASP A 40 -14.89 2.65 3.08
C ASP A 40 -13.42 2.89 2.74
N ALA A 41 -13.18 3.57 1.62
CA ALA A 41 -11.84 4.04 1.30
C ALA A 41 -11.50 5.23 2.19
N MET A 42 -10.32 5.22 2.79
CA MET A 42 -9.90 6.28 3.71
C MET A 42 -8.48 6.74 3.41
N PRO A 43 -8.15 8.03 3.65
CA PRO A 43 -6.77 8.49 3.61
C PRO A 43 -5.91 7.64 4.54
N TRP A 44 -4.71 7.30 4.09
CA TRP A 44 -3.67 6.76 4.93
C TRP A 44 -2.80 7.94 5.40
N PRO A 45 -2.94 8.41 6.65
CA PRO A 45 -2.28 9.64 7.07
C PRO A 45 -0.76 9.54 6.89
N GLU A 46 -0.15 10.67 6.52
CA GLU A 46 1.30 10.83 6.66
C GLU A 46 1.62 11.14 8.12
N GLY A 47 2.73 10.63 8.60
CA GLY A 47 3.23 10.86 9.94
C GLY A 47 4.75 10.75 9.97
N ASP A 48 5.33 10.85 11.16
CA ASP A 48 6.78 10.80 11.36
C ASP A 48 7.37 9.41 11.05
N GLU A 49 6.54 8.38 11.00
CA GLU A 49 6.93 7.01 10.65
C GLU A 49 6.46 6.60 9.25
N PRO A 50 7.25 5.78 8.53
CA PRO A 50 6.83 5.26 7.24
C PRO A 50 5.60 4.36 7.39
N ARG A 51 4.68 4.42 6.44
CA ARG A 51 3.52 3.54 6.40
C ARG A 51 3.98 2.07 6.31
N ARG A 52 3.40 1.20 7.15
CA ARG A 52 3.70 -0.25 7.15
C ARG A 52 2.43 -1.07 6.99
N ALA A 53 2.52 -2.18 6.26
CA ALA A 53 1.44 -3.14 6.13
C ALA A 53 1.92 -4.58 6.10
N GLY A 54 1.15 -5.47 6.71
CA GLY A 54 1.30 -6.91 6.54
C GLY A 54 0.50 -7.40 5.32
N VAL A 55 1.07 -8.33 4.57
CA VAL A 55 0.37 -9.08 3.51
C VAL A 55 0.52 -10.57 3.79
N SER A 56 -0.60 -11.25 3.93
CA SER A 56 -0.66 -12.70 4.20
C SER A 56 -1.24 -13.45 3.00
N ALA A 57 -0.72 -14.65 2.74
CA ALA A 57 -1.28 -15.59 1.79
C ALA A 57 -1.27 -17.01 2.39
N PHE A 58 -2.40 -17.70 2.26
CA PHE A 58 -2.62 -19.04 2.80
C PHE A 58 -3.08 -19.96 1.67
N GLY A 59 -2.19 -20.85 1.21
CA GLY A 59 -2.47 -21.78 0.12
C GLY A 59 -3.25 -23.00 0.57
N VAL A 60 -4.05 -23.59 -0.32
CA VAL A 60 -4.83 -24.82 -0.04
C VAL A 60 -3.95 -26.02 0.36
N SER A 61 -2.68 -26.02 -0.05
CA SER A 61 -1.68 -27.01 0.37
C SER A 61 -1.27 -26.89 1.84
N GLY A 62 -1.66 -25.81 2.52
CA GLY A 62 -1.16 -25.44 3.84
C GLY A 62 0.11 -24.58 3.83
N THR A 63 0.64 -24.23 2.65
CA THR A 63 1.78 -23.32 2.54
C THR A 63 1.35 -21.88 2.85
N ASN A 64 2.01 -21.27 3.83
CA ASN A 64 1.72 -19.92 4.27
C ASN A 64 2.88 -18.99 3.95
N ALA A 65 2.57 -17.76 3.56
CA ALA A 65 3.53 -16.68 3.40
C ALA A 65 3.01 -15.42 4.09
N HIS A 66 3.90 -14.70 4.76
CA HIS A 66 3.62 -13.40 5.35
C HIS A 66 4.78 -12.47 5.08
N VAL A 67 4.49 -11.27 4.62
CA VAL A 67 5.50 -10.23 4.37
C VAL A 67 5.05 -8.92 5.01
N ILE A 68 6.04 -8.16 5.48
CA ILE A 68 5.85 -6.78 5.91
C ILE A 68 6.36 -5.88 4.80
N LEU A 69 5.54 -4.92 4.39
CA LEU A 69 5.88 -3.87 3.45
C LEU A 69 6.03 -2.57 4.24
N GLU A 70 7.03 -1.79 3.88
CA GLU A 70 7.26 -0.44 4.38
C GLU A 70 7.32 0.53 3.20
N GLN A 71 6.76 1.71 3.39
CA GLN A 71 6.85 2.81 2.43
C GLN A 71 8.32 3.13 2.13
N ALA A 72 8.65 3.33 0.86
CA ALA A 72 9.98 3.78 0.48
C ALA A 72 10.30 5.14 1.12
N PRO A 73 11.57 5.43 1.44
CA PRO A 73 11.99 6.78 1.81
C PRO A 73 11.48 7.79 0.77
N ALA A 74 11.14 9.00 1.22
CA ALA A 74 10.93 10.09 0.28
C ALA A 74 12.21 10.24 -0.55
N ASP A 75 12.08 10.37 -1.87
CA ASP A 75 13.22 10.76 -2.69
C ASP A 75 13.73 12.08 -2.13
N GLU A 76 15.00 12.10 -1.69
CA GLU A 76 15.66 13.37 -1.40
C GLU A 76 15.54 14.19 -2.68
N GLU A 77 14.80 15.31 -2.63
CA GLU A 77 14.71 16.22 -3.77
C GLU A 77 16.15 16.57 -4.16
N GLU A 78 16.62 15.97 -5.26
CA GLU A 78 17.95 16.27 -5.77
C GLU A 78 17.95 17.78 -6.03
N PRO A 79 18.85 18.55 -5.38
CA PRO A 79 18.84 20.00 -5.50
C PRO A 79 18.85 20.34 -6.99
N PRO A 80 17.98 21.25 -7.45
CA PRO A 80 17.75 21.45 -8.86
C PRO A 80 19.10 21.67 -9.53
N ALA A 81 19.52 20.71 -10.36
CA ALA A 81 20.72 20.86 -11.17
C ALA A 81 20.58 22.17 -11.94
N ALA A 82 21.66 22.96 -12.00
CA ALA A 82 21.69 24.21 -12.74
C ALA A 82 21.04 23.97 -14.12
N SER A 83 19.99 24.73 -14.41
CA SER A 83 19.10 24.48 -15.54
C SER A 83 19.82 24.69 -16.87
N GLU A 84 20.45 23.64 -17.36
CA GLU A 84 20.82 23.55 -18.76
C GLU A 84 19.54 23.56 -19.61
N PRO A 85 19.54 24.19 -20.80
CA PRO A 85 18.38 24.18 -21.67
C PRO A 85 17.98 22.73 -21.99
N PRO A 86 16.68 22.40 -22.00
CA PRO A 86 16.24 21.03 -22.22
C PRO A 86 16.75 20.51 -23.56
N VAL A 87 17.51 19.41 -23.52
CA VAL A 87 18.04 18.75 -24.71
C VAL A 87 17.03 17.68 -25.14
N VAL A 88 16.61 17.69 -26.40
CA VAL A 88 15.70 16.66 -26.93
C VAL A 88 16.50 15.38 -27.19
N VAL A 89 16.12 14.29 -26.53
CA VAL A 89 16.72 12.97 -26.73
C VAL A 89 15.76 12.04 -27.47
N PRO A 90 16.24 11.08 -28.28
CA PRO A 90 15.38 10.09 -28.92
C PRO A 90 14.67 9.21 -27.89
N TRP A 91 13.37 8.99 -28.08
CA TRP A 91 12.63 7.99 -27.32
C TRP A 91 12.88 6.61 -27.92
N VAL A 92 13.87 5.89 -27.38
CA VAL A 92 14.16 4.52 -27.81
C VAL A 92 13.01 3.62 -27.37
N VAL A 93 12.30 3.04 -28.34
CA VAL A 93 11.32 1.97 -28.12
C VAL A 93 11.92 0.68 -28.67
N SER A 94 11.88 -0.38 -27.88
CA SER A 94 12.29 -1.74 -28.25
C SER A 94 11.13 -2.71 -28.14
#